data_AF-A0A329ZMZ8-F1
#
_entry.id   AF-A0A329ZMZ8-F1
#
_cell.length_a   1.000
_cell.length_b   1.000
_cell.length_c   1.000
_cell.angle_alpha   90.00
_cell.angle_beta   90.00
_cell.angle_gamma   90.00
#
_symmetry.space_group_name_H-M   'P 1'
#
loop_
_entity.id
_entity.type
_entity.pdbx_description
1 polymer ?
#
loop_
_entity_poly.entity_id
_entity_poly.type
_entity_poly.pdbx_seq_one_letter_code
_entity_poly.pdbx_strand_id
1 'polypeptide(L)'
;MIGVDLVSTKRIESLVNKYGEIFLKKILNNEEIALVRNDNGFNINRIAGFFATKEALSKALGCGIGGDLRFHDITIFKDSKNAPKIKLDKNVIQYFNIKDIDVSISHDNGCAISFVFVKKNEDKRMENNNEYLFYLESKLSKEDLMIIKSKLDTLPKKRADEIVFLDLKSPILALVLSLCFGIFGVDRFYQGRIGLGVAKLLLSWALFPWIIIDWFLIMRSIKKDNMVKIMEFLE
;
A
#
# COMPACT_ATOMS: atom_id res chain seq x y z
N MET A 1 -1.72 -5.95 -6.41
CA MET A 1 -0.71 -5.98 -7.49
C MET A 1 -1.42 -6.22 -8.81
N ILE A 2 -0.88 -5.71 -9.92
CA ILE A 2 -1.52 -5.79 -11.24
C ILE A 2 -0.56 -6.45 -12.22
N GLY A 3 -1.10 -7.26 -13.12
CA GLY A 3 -0.37 -7.76 -14.28
C GLY A 3 -1.25 -7.73 -15.52
N VAL A 4 -0.60 -7.50 -16.67
CA VAL A 4 -1.23 -7.44 -17.98
C VAL A 4 -0.37 -8.19 -18.99
N ASP A 5 -1.03 -8.89 -19.92
CA ASP A 5 -0.37 -9.52 -21.05
C ASP A 5 -1.24 -9.47 -22.31
N LEU A 6 -0.57 -9.32 -23.46
CA LEU A 6 -1.17 -9.25 -24.78
C LEU A 6 -0.53 -10.33 -25.67
N VAL A 7 -1.36 -11.20 -26.23
CA VAL A 7 -0.93 -12.37 -27.00
C VAL A 7 -1.52 -12.34 -28.39
N SER A 8 -0.68 -12.53 -29.41
CA SER A 8 -1.13 -12.73 -30.78
C SER A 8 -1.81 -14.10 -30.94
N THR A 9 -3.04 -14.12 -31.45
CA THR A 9 -3.77 -15.37 -31.70
C THR A 9 -3.12 -16.17 -32.83
N LYS A 10 -2.56 -15.50 -33.86
CA LYS A 10 -1.78 -16.13 -34.95
C LYS A 10 -0.56 -16.91 -34.43
N ARG A 11 0.09 -16.40 -33.38
CA ARG A 11 1.22 -17.08 -32.73
C ARG A 11 0.73 -18.37 -32.06
N ILE A 12 -0.39 -18.30 -31.35
CA ILE A 12 -0.99 -19.46 -30.68
C ILE A 12 -1.47 -20.49 -31.70
N GLU A 13 -2.14 -20.04 -32.77
CA GLU A 13 -2.56 -20.90 -33.88
C GLU A 13 -1.40 -21.66 -34.50
N SER A 14 -0.30 -20.97 -34.82
CA SER A 14 0.91 -21.59 -35.35
C SER A 14 1.47 -22.68 -34.40
N LEU A 15 1.42 -22.45 -33.08
CA LEU A 15 1.89 -23.42 -32.09
C LEU A 15 0.94 -24.63 -31.98
N VAL A 16 -0.37 -24.39 -32.00
CA VAL A 16 -1.38 -25.45 -31.97
C VAL A 16 -1.30 -26.29 -33.25
N ASN A 17 -1.14 -25.68 -34.43
CA ASN A 17 -1.01 -26.40 -35.69
C ASN A 17 0.28 -27.24 -35.74
N LYS A 18 1.38 -26.73 -35.16
CA LYS A 18 2.68 -27.41 -35.19
C LYS A 18 2.79 -28.55 -34.17
N TYR A 19 2.24 -28.37 -32.97
CA TYR A 19 2.47 -29.27 -31.84
C TYR A 19 1.19 -29.92 -31.29
N GLY A 20 0.02 -29.50 -31.74
CA GLY A 20 -1.28 -30.05 -31.35
C GLY A 20 -1.48 -30.07 -29.84
N GLU A 21 -2.00 -31.19 -29.34
CA GLU A 21 -2.26 -31.39 -27.91
C GLU A 21 -1.00 -31.34 -27.04
N ILE A 22 0.19 -31.63 -27.57
CA ILE A 22 1.43 -31.61 -26.79
C ILE A 22 1.69 -30.19 -26.27
N PHE A 23 1.45 -29.18 -27.10
CA PHE A 23 1.53 -27.79 -26.67
C PHE A 23 0.48 -27.46 -25.62
N LEU A 24 -0.78 -27.86 -25.85
CA LEU A 24 -1.87 -27.58 -24.91
C LEU A 24 -1.60 -28.21 -23.53
N LYS A 25 -1.18 -29.47 -23.48
CA LYS A 25 -0.82 -30.18 -22.24
C LYS A 25 0.40 -29.61 -21.54
N LYS A 26 1.17 -28.72 -22.18
CA LYS A 26 2.29 -28.00 -21.54
C LYS A 26 1.83 -26.75 -20.80
N ILE A 27 0.75 -26.11 -21.26
CA ILE A 27 0.31 -24.79 -20.77
C ILE A 27 -1.07 -24.81 -20.07
N LEU A 28 -1.88 -25.83 -20.31
CA LEU A 28 -3.25 -25.98 -19.83
C LEU A 28 -3.42 -27.29 -19.05
N ASN A 29 -4.19 -27.20 -17.96
CA ASN A 29 -4.72 -28.34 -17.23
C ASN A 29 -5.84 -29.03 -18.02
N ASN A 30 -6.15 -30.29 -17.70
CA ASN A 30 -7.17 -31.06 -18.42
C ASN A 30 -8.55 -30.40 -18.42
N GLU A 31 -8.94 -29.78 -17.30
CA GLU A 31 -10.19 -29.01 -17.17
C GLU A 31 -10.22 -27.81 -18.13
N GLU A 32 -9.10 -27.12 -18.30
CA GLU A 32 -8.96 -25.99 -19.22
C GLU A 32 -8.97 -26.45 -20.68
N ILE A 33 -8.35 -27.60 -20.98
CA ILE A 33 -8.39 -28.22 -22.32
C ILE A 33 -9.84 -28.51 -22.73
N ALA A 34 -10.67 -29.00 -21.81
CA ALA A 34 -12.08 -29.21 -22.06
C ALA A 34 -12.83 -27.90 -22.37
N LEU A 35 -12.44 -26.78 -21.75
CA LEU A 35 -13.03 -25.46 -22.02
C LEU A 35 -12.63 -24.88 -23.37
N VAL A 36 -11.45 -25.21 -23.90
CA VAL A 36 -10.99 -24.68 -25.20
C VAL A 36 -11.36 -25.58 -26.38
N ARG A 37 -11.77 -26.82 -26.11
CA ARG A 37 -12.27 -27.74 -27.14
C ARG A 37 -13.69 -27.35 -27.57
N ASN A 38 -13.95 -27.44 -28.86
CA ASN A 38 -15.27 -27.29 -29.47
C ASN A 38 -15.50 -28.39 -30.53
N ASP A 39 -16.68 -28.43 -31.13
CA ASP A 39 -17.04 -29.44 -32.15
C ASP A 39 -16.12 -29.37 -33.39
N ASN A 40 -15.50 -28.21 -33.63
CA ASN A 40 -14.63 -27.93 -34.78
C ASN A 40 -13.13 -27.94 -34.43
N GLY A 41 -12.74 -28.52 -33.28
CA GLY A 41 -11.35 -28.57 -32.80
C GLY A 41 -11.07 -27.68 -31.59
N PHE A 42 -10.08 -26.79 -31.71
CA PHE A 42 -9.61 -25.94 -30.59
C PHE A 42 -9.90 -24.46 -30.85
N ASN A 43 -10.52 -23.78 -29.87
CA ASN A 43 -10.77 -22.35 -29.93
C ASN A 43 -9.49 -21.55 -29.65
N ILE A 44 -8.82 -21.11 -30.72
CA ILE A 44 -7.56 -20.36 -30.66
C ILE A 44 -7.67 -19.08 -29.83
N ASN A 45 -8.75 -18.32 -29.96
CA ASN A 45 -8.95 -17.08 -29.21
C ASN A 45 -9.01 -17.34 -27.70
N ARG A 46 -9.68 -18.42 -27.29
CA ARG A 46 -9.75 -18.82 -25.88
C ARG A 46 -8.39 -19.31 -25.37
N ILE A 47 -7.66 -20.10 -26.16
CA ILE A 47 -6.30 -20.54 -25.79
C ILE A 47 -5.38 -19.34 -25.61
N ALA A 48 -5.43 -18.37 -26.53
CA ALA A 48 -4.65 -17.14 -26.43
C ALA A 48 -5.01 -16.33 -25.17
N GLY A 49 -6.30 -16.21 -24.85
CA GLY A 49 -6.76 -15.57 -23.63
C GLY A 49 -6.27 -16.26 -22.36
N PHE A 50 -6.27 -17.60 -22.34
CA PHE A 50 -5.76 -18.38 -21.19
C PHE A 50 -4.25 -18.23 -21.05
N PHE A 51 -3.51 -18.27 -22.16
CA PHE A 51 -2.07 -18.00 -22.14
C PHE A 51 -1.77 -16.59 -21.59
N ALA A 52 -2.47 -15.58 -22.10
CA ALA A 52 -2.35 -14.19 -21.63
C ALA A 52 -2.69 -14.08 -20.13
N THR A 53 -3.71 -14.81 -19.67
CA THR A 53 -4.10 -14.81 -18.25
C THR A 53 -3.00 -15.36 -17.35
N LYS A 54 -2.38 -16.49 -17.73
CA LYS A 54 -1.32 -17.11 -16.93
C LYS A 54 -0.07 -16.23 -16.87
N GLU A 55 0.30 -15.62 -17.99
CA GLU A 55 1.41 -14.63 -18.03
C GLU A 55 1.07 -13.34 -17.27
N ALA A 56 -0.15 -12.83 -17.38
CA ALA A 56 -0.58 -11.65 -16.63
C ALA A 56 -0.54 -11.90 -15.12
N LEU A 57 -0.99 -13.08 -14.65
CA LEU A 57 -0.88 -13.45 -13.25
C LEU A 57 0.58 -13.55 -12.78
N SER A 58 1.45 -14.18 -13.57
CA SER A 58 2.87 -14.34 -13.23
C SER A 58 3.59 -12.99 -13.10
N LYS A 59 3.22 -12.01 -13.93
CA LYS A 59 3.67 -10.62 -13.83
C LYS A 59 3.08 -9.91 -12.61
N ALA A 60 1.79 -10.12 -12.32
CA ALA A 60 1.15 -9.56 -11.12
C ALA A 60 1.81 -10.05 -9.84
N LEU A 61 2.37 -11.28 -9.84
CA LEU A 61 3.11 -11.85 -8.72
C LEU A 61 4.61 -11.50 -8.73
N GLY A 62 5.14 -11.02 -9.86
CA GLY A 62 6.53 -10.57 -10.01
C GLY A 62 7.56 -11.68 -10.23
N CYS A 63 7.13 -12.91 -10.53
CA CYS A 63 8.02 -14.08 -10.67
C CYS A 63 8.18 -14.55 -12.13
N GLY A 64 7.27 -14.17 -13.03
CA GLY A 64 7.20 -14.78 -14.36
C GLY A 64 6.77 -16.26 -14.30
N ILE A 65 6.64 -16.90 -15.47
CA ILE A 65 6.36 -18.35 -15.53
C ILE A 65 7.69 -19.10 -15.41
N GLY A 66 7.83 -19.95 -14.39
CA GLY A 66 9.08 -20.63 -14.10
C GLY A 66 9.06 -21.48 -12.83
N GLY A 67 10.13 -21.36 -12.04
CA GLY A 67 10.34 -22.17 -10.83
C GLY A 67 9.28 -21.93 -9.75
N ASP A 68 8.96 -20.65 -9.49
CA ASP A 68 8.05 -20.25 -8.41
C ASP A 68 6.57 -20.32 -8.78
N LEU A 69 6.26 -20.31 -10.09
CA LEU A 69 4.91 -20.39 -10.62
C LEU A 69 4.92 -21.04 -12.00
N ARG A 70 4.38 -22.24 -12.12
CA ARG A 70 4.26 -22.98 -13.37
C ARG A 70 2.88 -22.78 -13.98
N PHE A 71 2.76 -23.05 -15.28
CA PHE A 71 1.47 -23.01 -15.97
C PHE A 71 0.41 -23.91 -15.32
N HIS A 72 0.81 -25.06 -14.78
CA HIS A 72 -0.12 -26.04 -14.21
C HIS A 72 -0.59 -25.67 -12.79
N ASP A 73 0.17 -24.82 -12.08
CA ASP A 73 -0.23 -24.33 -10.75
C ASP A 73 -1.40 -23.32 -10.85
N ILE A 74 -1.74 -22.92 -12.08
CA ILE A 74 -2.80 -21.97 -12.42
C ILE A 74 -3.89 -22.71 -13.20
N THR A 75 -5.12 -22.72 -12.66
CA THR A 75 -6.29 -23.27 -13.35
C THR A 75 -7.32 -22.18 -13.58
N ILE A 76 -7.67 -21.95 -14.83
CA ILE A 76 -8.72 -21.02 -15.24
C ILE A 76 -10.04 -21.79 -15.38
N PHE A 77 -11.07 -21.30 -14.71
CA PHE A 77 -12.41 -21.88 -14.80
C PHE A 77 -13.43 -20.77 -15.02
N LYS A 78 -14.70 -21.15 -15.21
CA LYS A 78 -15.81 -20.21 -15.35
C LYS A 78 -16.80 -20.37 -14.21
N ASP A 79 -17.31 -19.25 -13.72
CA ASP A 79 -18.37 -19.26 -12.72
C ASP A 79 -19.76 -19.54 -13.35
N SER A 80 -20.81 -19.53 -12.53
CA SER A 80 -22.19 -19.76 -12.99
C SER A 80 -22.72 -18.69 -13.95
N LYS A 81 -22.08 -17.51 -14.01
CA LYS A 81 -22.38 -16.43 -14.96
C LYS A 81 -21.42 -16.43 -16.17
N ASN A 82 -20.63 -17.51 -16.33
CA ASN A 82 -19.66 -17.69 -17.41
C ASN A 82 -18.46 -16.71 -17.35
N ALA A 83 -18.27 -16.02 -16.22
CA ALA A 83 -17.13 -15.12 -16.00
C ALA A 83 -15.87 -15.91 -15.67
N PRO A 84 -14.69 -15.52 -16.17
CA PRO A 84 -13.44 -16.21 -15.89
C PRO A 84 -13.03 -16.04 -14.42
N LYS A 85 -12.52 -17.11 -13.82
CA LYS A 85 -11.94 -17.14 -12.48
C LYS A 85 -10.65 -17.95 -12.47
N ILE A 86 -9.78 -17.65 -11.53
CA ILE A 86 -8.49 -18.32 -11.35
C ILE A 86 -8.52 -19.10 -10.04
N LYS A 87 -8.09 -20.36 -10.12
CA LYS A 87 -7.79 -21.22 -8.98
C LYS A 87 -6.29 -21.50 -8.97
N LEU A 88 -5.69 -21.39 -7.79
CA LEU A 88 -4.27 -21.68 -7.56
C LEU A 88 -4.12 -22.81 -6.55
N ASP A 89 -2.98 -23.48 -6.63
CA ASP A 89 -2.57 -24.44 -5.62
C ASP A 89 -2.35 -23.74 -4.26
N LYS A 90 -2.69 -24.46 -3.17
CA LYS A 90 -2.58 -23.94 -1.80
C LYS A 90 -1.17 -23.43 -1.48
N ASN A 91 -0.14 -24.12 -1.99
CA ASN A 91 1.25 -23.74 -1.78
C ASN A 91 1.58 -22.39 -2.42
N VAL A 92 1.07 -22.12 -3.62
CA VAL A 92 1.24 -20.85 -4.33
C VAL A 92 0.52 -19.72 -3.59
N ILE A 93 -0.72 -19.96 -3.14
CA ILE A 93 -1.49 -18.99 -2.36
C ILE A 93 -0.74 -18.59 -1.09
N GLN A 94 -0.17 -19.57 -0.38
CA GLN A 94 0.61 -19.33 0.84
C GLN A 94 1.92 -18.61 0.56
N TYR A 95 2.69 -19.09 -0.43
CA TYR A 95 4.01 -18.53 -0.78
C TYR A 95 3.91 -17.05 -1.17
N PHE A 96 2.93 -16.69 -1.99
CA PHE A 96 2.71 -15.30 -2.42
C PHE A 96 1.78 -14.50 -1.50
N ASN A 97 1.29 -15.09 -0.40
CA ASN A 97 0.35 -14.49 0.55
C ASN A 97 -0.89 -13.88 -0.12
N ILE A 98 -1.55 -14.64 -0.99
CA ILE A 98 -2.68 -14.17 -1.80
C ILE A 98 -3.99 -14.27 -0.99
N LYS A 99 -4.79 -13.20 -1.02
CA LYS A 99 -6.14 -13.10 -0.43
C LYS A 99 -7.21 -13.34 -1.49
N ASP A 100 -7.08 -12.67 -2.63
CA ASP A 100 -8.08 -12.73 -3.71
C ASP A 100 -7.47 -12.42 -5.08
N ILE A 101 -8.13 -12.87 -6.14
CA ILE A 101 -7.71 -12.66 -7.53
C ILE A 101 -8.91 -12.33 -8.41
N ASP A 102 -8.85 -11.17 -9.05
CA ASP A 102 -9.77 -10.79 -10.12
C ASP A 102 -9.07 -10.88 -11.48
N VAL A 103 -9.81 -11.36 -12.47
CA VAL A 103 -9.33 -11.54 -13.84
C VAL A 103 -10.36 -11.03 -14.84
N SER A 104 -9.88 -10.38 -15.90
CA SER A 104 -10.66 -10.01 -17.06
C SER A 104 -9.91 -10.37 -18.33
N ILE A 105 -10.60 -11.03 -19.26
CA ILE A 105 -10.03 -11.51 -20.52
C ILE A 105 -10.84 -10.89 -21.66
N SER A 106 -10.17 -10.33 -22.66
CA SER A 106 -10.79 -9.85 -23.89
C SER A 106 -9.98 -10.33 -25.09
N HIS A 107 -10.64 -10.52 -26.23
CA HIS A 107 -9.98 -10.82 -27.48
C HIS A 107 -10.67 -10.10 -28.63
N ASP A 108 -9.89 -9.54 -29.54
CA ASP A 108 -10.39 -8.91 -30.75
C ASP A 108 -9.27 -8.84 -31.79
N ASN A 109 -9.65 -8.83 -33.08
CA ASN A 109 -8.77 -8.52 -34.21
C ASN A 109 -7.38 -9.20 -34.19
N GLY A 110 -7.33 -10.49 -33.85
CA GLY A 110 -6.10 -11.28 -33.88
C GLY A 110 -5.21 -11.19 -32.62
N CYS A 111 -5.74 -10.61 -31.54
CA CYS A 111 -5.07 -10.50 -30.25
C CYS A 111 -6.00 -10.91 -29.10
N ALA A 112 -5.40 -11.41 -28.02
CA ALA A 112 -6.06 -11.64 -26.74
C ALA A 112 -5.29 -10.90 -25.65
N ILE A 113 -6.00 -10.20 -24.78
CA ILE A 113 -5.46 -9.47 -23.64
C ILE A 113 -6.06 -10.00 -22.35
N SER A 114 -5.25 -10.04 -21.29
CA SER A 114 -5.74 -10.33 -19.94
C SER A 114 -5.22 -9.30 -18.95
N PHE A 115 -6.11 -8.88 -18.06
CA PHE A 115 -5.79 -8.11 -16.86
C PHE A 115 -6.02 -8.97 -15.63
N VAL A 116 -5.06 -8.99 -14.72
CA VAL A 116 -5.14 -9.72 -13.46
C VAL A 116 -4.82 -8.77 -12.32
N PHE A 117 -5.72 -8.72 -11.34
CA PHE A 117 -5.54 -8.00 -10.09
C PHE A 117 -5.41 -9.02 -8.95
N VAL A 118 -4.30 -8.97 -8.23
CA VAL A 118 -4.04 -9.82 -7.06
C VAL A 118 -4.12 -8.98 -5.80
N LYS A 119 -5.04 -9.33 -4.90
CA LYS A 119 -5.08 -8.81 -3.54
C LYS A 119 -4.28 -9.76 -2.65
N LYS A 120 -3.28 -9.24 -1.93
CA LYS A 120 -2.56 -9.99 -0.90
C LYS A 120 -3.27 -9.88 0.44
N ASN A 121 -3.02 -10.81 1.36
CA ASN A 121 -3.47 -10.63 2.73
C ASN A 121 -2.77 -9.40 3.31
N GLU A 122 -3.51 -8.61 4.09
CA GLU A 122 -2.90 -7.49 4.80
C GLU A 122 -1.85 -8.05 5.75
N ASP A 123 -0.61 -7.57 5.61
CA ASP A 123 0.37 -7.74 6.66
C ASP A 123 -0.15 -6.96 7.87
N LYS A 124 -0.72 -7.66 8.85
CA LYS A 124 -1.26 -7.09 10.11
C LYS A 124 -0.25 -6.21 10.88
N ARG A 125 1.01 -6.14 10.47
CA ARG A 125 2.06 -5.25 10.98
C ARG A 125 2.08 -3.86 10.32
N MET A 126 1.66 -3.73 9.05
CA MET A 126 1.73 -2.46 8.31
C MET A 126 0.46 -1.60 8.43
N GLU A 127 -0.71 -2.22 8.59
CA GLU A 127 -2.00 -1.51 8.56
C GLU A 127 -2.28 -0.73 9.86
N ASN A 128 -1.94 -1.31 11.02
CA ASN A 128 -2.03 -0.62 12.32
C ASN A 128 -0.94 0.45 12.51
N ASN A 129 0.17 0.36 11.79
CA ASN A 129 1.31 1.28 11.95
C ASN A 129 1.09 2.66 11.32
N ASN A 130 -0.05 2.93 10.68
CA ASN A 130 -0.24 4.16 9.91
C ASN A 130 -1.10 5.23 10.60
N GLU A 131 -2.06 4.86 11.46
CA GLU A 131 -3.02 5.82 12.01
C GLU A 131 -2.39 6.76 13.04
N TYR A 132 -1.75 6.22 14.09
CA TYR A 132 -0.98 7.04 15.03
C TYR A 132 0.28 7.63 14.41
N LEU A 133 0.89 6.97 13.43
CA LEU A 133 2.13 7.45 12.81
C LEU A 133 1.87 8.70 11.97
N PHE A 134 0.75 8.76 11.23
CA PHE A 134 0.31 9.97 10.54
C PHE A 134 -0.01 11.11 11.52
N TYR A 135 -0.68 10.80 12.64
CA TYR A 135 -0.92 11.78 13.71
C TYR A 135 0.41 12.34 14.24
N LEU A 136 1.37 11.48 14.56
CA LEU A 136 2.70 11.83 15.07
C LEU A 136 3.55 12.61 14.05
N GLU A 137 3.45 12.30 12.76
CA GLU A 137 4.13 13.00 11.67
C GLU A 137 3.83 14.51 11.66
N SER A 138 2.58 14.87 11.98
CA SER A 138 2.16 16.27 12.06
C SER A 138 2.69 17.00 13.31
N LYS A 139 3.19 16.27 14.31
CA LYS A 139 3.53 16.78 15.65
C LYS A 139 5.03 16.75 15.97
N LEU A 140 5.81 15.95 15.25
CA LEU A 140 7.23 15.67 15.53
C LEU A 140 8.19 16.11 14.41
N SER A 141 9.50 15.98 14.67
CA SER A 141 10.54 16.04 13.64
C SER A 141 10.72 14.68 12.97
N LYS A 142 11.37 14.64 11.79
CA LYS A 142 11.63 13.37 11.09
C LYS A 142 12.59 12.49 11.89
N GLU A 143 13.53 13.12 12.57
CA GLU A 143 14.53 12.48 13.42
C GLU A 143 13.85 11.81 14.64
N ASP A 144 12.95 12.52 15.32
CA ASP A 144 12.23 12.00 16.50
C ASP A 144 11.32 10.82 16.13
N LEU A 145 10.69 10.87 14.94
CA LEU A 145 9.84 9.79 14.45
C LEU A 145 10.62 8.50 14.23
N MET A 146 11.87 8.57 13.73
CA MET A 146 12.70 7.38 13.55
C MET A 146 13.02 6.71 14.89
N ILE A 147 13.32 7.50 15.93
CA ILE A 147 13.58 7.00 17.28
C ILE A 147 12.32 6.35 17.84
N ILE A 148 11.18 7.03 17.77
CA ILE A 148 9.93 6.58 18.36
C ILE A 148 9.38 5.34 17.64
N LYS A 149 9.48 5.27 16.31
CA LYS A 149 9.01 4.13 15.52
C LYS A 149 9.58 2.80 16.01
N SER A 150 10.89 2.78 16.34
CA SER A 150 11.54 1.58 16.87
C SER A 150 10.94 1.11 18.21
N LYS A 151 10.53 2.04 19.08
CA LYS A 151 9.89 1.74 20.36
C LYS A 151 8.41 1.37 20.19
N LEU A 152 7.70 2.05 19.29
CA LEU A 152 6.30 1.75 18.98
C LEU A 152 6.11 0.34 18.44
N ASP A 153 7.03 -0.13 17.60
CA ASP A 153 6.99 -1.48 17.06
C ASP A 153 7.10 -2.57 18.16
N THR A 154 7.58 -2.22 19.36
CA THR A 154 7.71 -3.15 20.49
C THR A 154 6.51 -3.15 21.46
N LEU A 155 5.57 -2.22 21.32
CA LEU A 155 4.47 -2.05 22.26
C LEU A 155 3.24 -2.93 21.95
N PRO A 156 2.48 -3.35 22.99
CA PRO A 156 1.18 -3.99 22.79
C PRO A 156 0.19 -3.03 22.13
N LYS A 157 -0.57 -3.52 21.14
CA LYS A 157 -1.51 -2.72 20.31
C LYS A 157 -2.40 -1.77 21.11
N LYS A 158 -3.02 -2.27 22.18
CA LYS A 158 -3.94 -1.48 23.03
C LYS A 158 -3.28 -0.22 23.61
N ARG A 159 -1.97 -0.28 23.91
CA ARG A 159 -1.19 0.84 24.41
C ARG A 159 -0.69 1.75 23.28
N ALA A 160 -0.54 1.26 22.05
CA ALA A 160 -0.19 2.10 20.90
C ALA A 160 -1.36 3.02 20.49
N ASP A 161 -2.60 2.51 20.53
CA ASP A 161 -3.80 3.29 20.21
C ASP A 161 -4.03 4.44 21.21
N GLU A 162 -3.54 4.29 22.45
CA GLU A 162 -3.61 5.32 23.50
C GLU A 162 -2.81 6.60 23.15
N ILE A 163 -1.85 6.52 22.23
CA ILE A 163 -1.01 7.66 21.81
C ILE A 163 -1.81 8.77 21.16
N VAL A 164 -2.89 8.42 20.45
CA VAL A 164 -3.75 9.41 19.79
C VAL A 164 -4.47 10.28 20.81
N PHE A 165 -4.67 9.79 22.04
CA PHE A 165 -5.29 10.53 23.14
C PHE A 165 -4.30 11.41 23.91
N LEU A 166 -3.00 11.39 23.58
CA LEU A 166 -2.04 12.32 24.15
C LEU A 166 -2.33 13.74 23.65
N ASP A 167 -2.37 14.70 24.58
CA ASP A 167 -2.55 16.13 24.30
C ASP A 167 -1.26 16.74 23.68
N LEU A 168 -1.00 16.37 22.43
CA LEU A 168 0.14 16.84 21.64
C LEU A 168 -0.22 18.13 20.88
N LYS A 169 0.58 19.15 21.11
CA LYS A 169 0.35 20.48 20.54
C LYS A 169 0.78 20.52 19.08
N SER A 170 0.07 21.27 18.24
CA SER A 170 0.41 21.43 16.82
C SER A 170 1.51 22.49 16.66
N PRO A 171 2.69 22.14 16.09
CA PRO A 171 3.74 23.13 15.80
C PRO A 171 3.27 24.21 14.81
N ILE A 172 2.41 23.83 13.87
CA ILE A 172 1.84 24.74 12.86
C ILE A 172 0.88 25.72 13.53
N LEU A 173 0.01 25.25 14.43
CA LEU A 173 -0.90 26.14 15.16
C LEU A 173 -0.11 27.11 16.05
N ALA A 174 0.95 26.64 16.70
CA ALA A 174 1.84 27.51 17.48
C ALA A 174 2.51 28.57 16.61
N LEU A 175 2.94 28.22 15.39
CA LEU A 175 3.50 29.17 14.43
C LEU A 175 2.45 30.21 13.99
N VAL A 176 1.23 29.78 13.67
CA VAL A 176 0.13 30.68 13.29
C VAL A 176 -0.19 31.64 14.44
N LEU A 177 -0.29 31.14 15.68
CA LEU A 177 -0.50 31.97 16.86
C LEU A 177 0.65 32.95 17.09
N SER A 178 1.89 32.52 16.84
CA SER A 178 3.08 33.38 16.95
C SER A 178 3.11 34.47 15.88
N LEU A 179 2.67 34.15 14.65
CA LEU A 179 2.62 35.11 13.55
C LEU A 179 1.53 36.17 13.76
N CYS A 180 0.32 35.74 14.13
CA CYS A 180 -0.83 36.65 14.26
C CYS A 180 -0.88 37.36 15.62
N PHE A 181 -0.47 36.69 16.69
CA PHE A 181 -0.68 37.13 18.08
C PHE A 181 0.57 37.02 18.95
N GLY A 182 1.76 36.85 18.34
CA GLY A 182 3.01 36.71 19.08
C GLY A 182 3.41 37.94 19.89
N ILE A 183 2.98 39.14 19.46
CA ILE A 183 3.14 40.40 20.20
C ILE A 183 2.39 40.35 21.54
N PHE A 184 1.29 39.60 21.63
CA PHE A 184 0.54 39.43 22.87
C PHE A 184 1.01 38.20 23.68
N GLY A 185 2.00 37.45 23.19
CA GLY A 185 2.51 36.25 23.84
C GLY A 185 1.56 35.05 23.80
N VAL A 186 0.54 35.05 22.94
CA VAL A 186 -0.47 33.98 22.82
C VAL A 186 0.18 32.64 22.48
N ASP A 187 1.27 32.65 21.70
CA ASP A 187 2.08 31.47 21.43
C ASP A 187 2.65 30.81 22.69
N ARG A 188 3.05 31.60 23.70
CA ARG A 188 3.60 31.09 24.97
C ARG A 188 2.52 30.58 25.91
N PHE A 189 1.34 31.20 25.91
CA PHE A 189 0.17 30.62 26.56
C PHE A 189 -0.22 29.29 25.92
N TYR A 190 -0.20 29.20 24.58
CA TYR A 190 -0.42 27.93 23.88
C TYR A 190 0.64 26.89 24.25
N GLN A 191 1.90 27.25 24.46
CA GLN A 191 2.91 26.32 24.96
C GLN A 191 2.69 25.87 26.42
N GLY A 192 1.88 26.59 27.21
CA GLY A 192 1.74 26.39 28.65
C GLY A 192 2.78 27.18 29.48
N ARG A 193 3.58 28.03 28.84
CA ARG A 193 4.61 28.88 29.49
C ARG A 193 4.00 30.23 29.88
N ILE A 194 3.08 30.20 30.86
CA ILE A 194 2.27 31.36 31.28
C ILE A 194 3.14 32.57 31.64
N GLY A 195 4.19 32.38 32.44
CA GLY A 195 5.07 33.47 32.87
C GLY A 195 5.74 34.22 31.70
N LEU A 196 6.19 33.48 30.68
CA LEU A 196 6.77 34.08 29.47
C LEU A 196 5.70 34.77 28.60
N GLY A 197 4.47 34.26 28.59
CA GLY A 197 3.33 34.91 27.94
C GLY A 197 3.01 36.27 28.56
N VAL A 198 2.93 36.33 29.90
CA VAL A 198 2.72 37.58 30.64
C VAL A 198 3.87 38.57 30.44
N ALA A 199 5.12 38.08 30.46
CA ALA A 199 6.29 38.92 30.21
C ALA A 199 6.25 39.57 28.82
N LYS A 200 5.90 38.81 27.78
CA LYS A 200 5.68 39.37 26.43
C LYS A 200 4.57 40.42 26.46
N LEU A 201 3.41 40.10 27.04
CA LEU A 201 2.27 41.02 27.09
C LEU A 201 2.63 42.38 27.71
N LEU A 202 3.50 42.42 28.72
CA LEU A 202 3.94 43.66 29.38
C LEU A 202 5.13 44.35 28.71
N LEU A 203 6.01 43.61 28.02
CA LEU A 203 7.32 44.09 27.54
C LEU A 203 7.46 44.09 26.00
N SER A 204 6.42 43.73 25.25
CA SER A 204 6.51 43.52 23.79
C SER A 204 6.98 44.73 22.98
N TRP A 205 6.77 45.96 23.47
CA TRP A 205 7.26 47.18 22.83
C TRP A 205 8.80 47.29 22.82
N ALA A 206 9.49 46.58 23.73
CA ALA A 206 10.96 46.58 23.84
C ALA A 206 11.62 45.34 23.19
N LEU A 207 10.84 44.39 22.67
CA LEU A 207 11.33 43.05 22.28
C LEU A 207 11.19 42.77 20.76
N PHE A 208 11.12 43.81 19.92
CA PHE A 208 10.86 43.66 18.49
C PHE A 208 11.80 42.67 17.74
N PRO A 209 13.12 42.66 17.99
CA PRO A 209 14.04 41.70 17.34
C PRO A 209 13.76 40.24 17.74
N TRP A 210 13.21 39.99 18.93
CA TRP A 210 12.95 38.65 19.45
C TRP A 210 11.78 37.96 18.74
N ILE A 211 10.85 38.71 18.14
CA ILE A 211 9.70 38.15 17.42
C ILE A 211 10.16 37.28 16.25
N ILE A 212 11.17 37.74 15.50
CA ILE A 212 11.72 37.03 14.34
C ILE A 212 12.41 35.74 14.77
N ILE A 213 13.18 35.81 15.86
CA ILE A 213 13.84 34.63 16.45
C ILE A 213 12.78 33.61 16.90
N ASP A 214 11.68 34.08 17.46
CA ASP A 214 10.61 33.23 17.97
C ASP A 214 9.91 32.42 16.88
N TRP A 215 9.71 32.97 15.68
CA TRP A 215 9.13 32.22 14.56
C TRP A 215 9.95 30.97 14.20
N PHE A 216 11.28 31.04 14.35
CA PHE A 216 12.14 29.90 14.09
C PHE A 216 12.21 28.91 15.25
N LEU A 217 12.12 29.40 16.50
CA LEU A 217 12.27 28.57 17.69
C LEU A 217 10.96 27.89 18.13
N ILE A 218 9.79 28.49 17.89
CA ILE A 218 8.51 28.02 18.43
C ILE A 218 8.16 26.61 17.96
N MET A 219 8.35 26.32 16.67
CA MET A 219 8.07 24.99 16.11
C MET A 219 8.99 23.93 16.70
N ARG A 220 10.29 24.24 16.83
CA ARG A 220 11.30 23.34 17.42
C ARG A 220 10.99 23.07 18.88
N SER A 221 10.60 24.10 19.63
CA SER A 221 10.20 23.98 21.03
C SER A 221 8.98 23.08 21.20
N ILE A 222 7.91 23.27 20.41
CA ILE A 222 6.71 22.41 20.48
C ILE A 222 7.04 20.96 20.14
N LYS A 223 7.80 20.72 19.07
CA LYS A 223 8.19 19.36 18.68
C LYS A 223 8.96 18.66 19.79
N LYS A 224 9.88 19.37 20.45
CA LYS A 224 10.63 18.86 21.59
C LYS A 224 9.73 18.56 22.79
N ASP A 225 8.83 19.46 23.15
CA ASP A 225 7.88 19.27 24.25
C ASP A 225 6.94 18.07 23.98
N ASN A 226 6.47 17.90 22.74
CA ASN A 226 5.70 16.72 22.32
C ASN A 226 6.51 15.43 22.40
N MET A 227 7.79 15.45 22.01
CA MET A 227 8.67 14.28 22.05
C MET A 227 8.86 13.80 23.50
N VAL A 228 9.06 14.72 24.45
CA VAL A 228 9.16 14.39 25.88
C VAL A 228 7.88 13.70 26.37
N LYS A 229 6.70 14.25 26.08
CA LYS A 229 5.41 13.64 26.47
C LYS A 229 5.24 12.22 25.91
N ILE A 230 5.68 12.00 24.67
CA ILE A 230 5.61 10.67 24.05
C ILE A 230 6.59 9.73 24.73
N MET A 231 7.82 10.16 25.03
CA MET A 231 8.79 9.31 25.71
C MET A 231 8.33 8.92 27.12
N GLU A 232 7.74 9.85 27.88
CA GLU A 232 7.11 9.55 29.18
C GLU A 232 5.99 8.51 29.07
N PHE A 233 5.24 8.52 27.96
CA PHE A 233 4.20 7.52 27.71
C PHE A 233 4.76 6.13 27.33
N LEU A 234 5.90 6.12 26.63
CA LEU A 234 6.56 4.90 26.14
C LEU A 234 7.38 4.18 27.21
N GLU A 235 7.73 4.86 28.31
CA GLU A 235 8.35 4.27 29.52
C GLU A 235 7.35 3.44 30.35
#